data_AF-A0A9X8ZG76-F1
#
_entry.id   AF-A0A9X8ZG76-F1
#
_cell.length_a   1.000
_cell.length_b   1.000
_cell.length_c   1.000
_cell.angle_alpha   90.00
_cell.angle_beta   90.00
_cell.angle_gamma   90.00
#
_symmetry.space_group_name_H-M   'P 1'
#
loop_
_entity.id
_entity.type
_entity.pdbx_description
1 polymer ?
#
loop_
_entity_poly.entity_id
_entity_poly.type
_entity_poly.pdbx_seq_one_letter_code
_entity_poly.pdbx_strand_id
1 'polypeptide(L)' 'MGFNSVESRIIQLIASEVPNKQIALELNYSQRMVEYYISNISKKLEVHTRVGIVVKAFQNNILH' A
#
# COMPACT_ATOMS: atom_id res chain seq x y z
N MET A 1 0.80 3.60 -15.60
CA MET A 1 -0.01 2.84 -14.61
C MET A 1 -0.13 3.69 -13.37
N GLY A 2 -1.33 4.11 -13.00
CA GLY A 2 -1.56 4.99 -11.84
C GLY A 2 -2.05 4.23 -10.61
N PHE A 3 -1.65 4.70 -9.44
CA PHE A 3 -2.29 4.35 -8.17
C PHE A 3 -3.43 5.35 -7.92
N ASN A 4 -4.59 4.86 -7.49
CA ASN A 4 -5.66 5.76 -7.08
C ASN A 4 -5.34 6.38 -5.70
N SER A 5 -6.16 7.33 -5.25
CA SER A 5 -5.95 8.03 -3.98
C SER A 5 -5.86 7.07 -2.77
N VAL A 6 -6.70 6.03 -2.74
CA VAL A 6 -6.70 5.03 -1.67
C VAL A 6 -5.43 4.18 -1.70
N GLU A 7 -5.03 3.70 -2.87
CA GLU A 7 -3.81 2.90 -3.03
C GLU A 7 -2.56 3.71 -2.65
N SER A 8 -2.47 4.96 -3.11
CA SER A 8 -1.37 5.86 -2.74
C SER A 8 -1.34 6.12 -1.23
N ARG A 9 -2.50 6.31 -0.60
CA ARG A 9 -2.58 6.46 0.86
C ARG A 9 -2.12 5.19 1.59
N ILE A 10 -2.54 4.02 1.12
CA ILE A 10 -2.10 2.74 1.69
C ILE A 10 -0.58 2.56 1.53
N ILE A 11 0.01 2.94 0.39
CA ILE A 11 1.46 2.90 0.18
C ILE A 11 2.20 3.79 1.19
N GLN A 12 1.72 5.02 1.43
CA GLN A 12 2.28 5.93 2.44
C GLN A 12 2.21 5.34 3.86
N LEU A 13 1.08 4.74 4.22
CA LEU A 13 0.89 4.12 5.53
C LEU A 13 1.77 2.87 5.70
N ILE A 14 1.97 2.09 4.64
CA ILE A 14 2.90 0.96 4.64
C ILE A 14 4.34 1.43 4.86
N ALA A 15 4.75 2.51 4.19
CA ALA A 15 6.08 3.10 4.36
C ALA A 15 6.29 3.68 5.77
N SER A 16 5.21 4.07 6.44
CA SER A 16 5.21 4.50 7.85
C SER A 16 5.04 3.34 8.84
N GLU A 17 5.23 2.08 8.38
CA GLU A 17 5.11 0.85 9.16
C GLU A 17 3.73 0.60 9.83
N VAL A 18 2.67 1.27 9.36
CA VAL A 18 1.33 1.16 9.97
C VAL A 18 0.71 -0.21 9.65
N PRO A 19 0.37 -1.06 10.63
CA PRO A 19 -0.16 -2.41 10.38
C PRO A 19 -1.55 -2.38 9.73
N ASN A 20 -1.91 -3.43 8.98
CA ASN A 20 -3.16 -3.49 8.20
C ASN A 20 -4.42 -3.19 9.03
N LYS A 21 -4.46 -3.64 10.29
CA LYS A 21 -5.56 -3.35 11.21
C LYS A 21 -5.70 -1.85 11.50
N GLN A 22 -4.58 -1.13 11.67
CA GLN A 22 -4.62 0.31 11.89
C GLN A 22 -4.94 1.07 10.60
N ILE A 23 -4.40 0.65 9.45
CA ILE A 23 -4.78 1.18 8.13
C ILE A 23 -6.29 1.07 7.92
N ALA A 24 -6.88 -0.08 8.27
CA ALA A 24 -8.31 -0.33 8.15
C ALA A 24 -9.13 0.66 8.99
N LEU A 25 -8.70 0.92 10.23
CA LEU A 25 -9.34 1.91 11.11
C LEU A 25 -9.20 3.33 10.54
N GLU A 26 -8.01 3.72 10.10
CA GLU A 26 -7.74 5.07 9.59
C GLU A 26 -8.53 5.38 8.32
N LEU A 27 -8.70 4.39 7.44
CA LEU A 27 -9.40 4.54 6.16
C LEU A 27 -10.89 4.16 6.24
N ASN A 28 -11.40 3.80 7.41
CA ASN A 28 -12.76 3.30 7.62
C ASN A 28 -13.12 2.12 6.69
N TYR A 29 -12.19 1.16 6.57
CA TYR A 29 -12.35 -0.07 5.81
C TYR A 29 -12.30 -1.29 6.70
N SER A 30 -12.77 -2.43 6.18
CA SER A 30 -12.44 -3.73 6.79
C SER A 30 -10.98 -4.09 6.51
N GLN A 31 -10.36 -4.85 7.41
CA GLN A 31 -9.00 -5.35 7.21
C GLN A 31 -8.87 -6.14 5.89
N ARG A 32 -9.90 -6.91 5.51
CA ARG A 32 -9.94 -7.67 4.25
C ARG A 32 -9.91 -6.77 3.01
N MET A 33 -10.56 -5.61 3.06
CA MET A 33 -10.49 -4.62 1.97
C MET A 33 -9.08 -4.02 1.87
N VAL A 34 -8.43 -3.72 2.99
CA VAL A 34 -7.03 -3.27 2.99
C VAL A 34 -6.12 -4.34 2.38
N GLU A 35 -6.27 -5.61 2.77
CA GLU A 35 -5.51 -6.74 2.20
C GLU A 35 -5.73 -6.87 0.68
N TYR A 36 -6.97 -6.68 0.21
CA TYR A 36 -7.28 -6.64 -1.21
C TYR A 36 -6.53 -5.52 -1.95
N TYR A 37 -6.52 -4.29 -1.40
CA TYR A 37 -5.74 -3.19 -1.97
C TYR A 37 -4.24 -3.49 -1.96
N ILE A 38 -3.69 -4.03 -0.86
CA ILE A 38 -2.28 -4.39 -0.75
C ILE A 38 -1.89 -5.45 -1.79
N SER A 39 -2.74 -6.46 -2.01
CA SER A 39 -2.55 -7.47 -3.05
C SER A 39 -2.52 -6.83 -4.45
N ASN A 40 -3.44 -5.89 -4.73
CA ASN A 40 -3.47 -5.19 -6.02
C ASN A 40 -2.25 -4.27 -6.21
N ILE A 41 -1.82 -3.56 -5.16
CA ILE A 41 -0.60 -2.75 -5.16
C ILE A 41 0.62 -3.64 -5.43
N SER A 42 0.71 -4.78 -4.75
CA SER A 42 1.79 -5.76 -4.93
C SER A 42 1.88 -6.26 -6.38
N LYS A 43 0.74 -6.58 -6.99
CA LYS A 43 0.66 -6.96 -8.41
C LYS A 43 1.10 -5.83 -9.34
N LYS A 44 0.63 -4.59 -9.10
CA LYS A 44 0.99 -3.42 -9.91
C LYS A 44 2.49 -3.07 -9.83
N LEU A 45 3.12 -3.32 -8.69
CA LEU A 45 4.54 -3.10 -8.47
C LEU A 45 5.42 -4.32 -8.78
N GLU A 46 4.82 -5.45 -9.12
CA GLU A 46 5.50 -6.74 -9.35
C GLU A 46 6.38 -7.17 -8.15
N VAL A 47 5.82 -7.06 -6.95
CA VAL A 47 6.48 -7.45 -5.69
C VAL A 47 5.63 -8.44 -4.91
N HIS A 48 6.29 -9.21 -4.04
CA HIS A 48 5.64 -10.24 -3.23
C HIS A 48 5.71 -9.96 -1.72
N THR A 49 6.37 -8.88 -1.32
CA THR A 49 6.57 -8.54 0.09
C THR A 49 6.15 -7.11 0.36
N ARG A 50 5.71 -6.87 1.60
CA ARG A 50 5.37 -5.54 2.09
C ARG A 50 6.54 -4.55 1.97
N VAL A 51 7.76 -5.01 2.27
CA VAL A 51 8.99 -4.20 2.10
C VAL A 51 9.24 -3.91 0.62
N GLY A 52 8.98 -4.89 -0.26
CA GLY A 52 9.07 -4.70 -1.71
C GLY A 52 8.17 -3.57 -2.21
N ILE A 53 6.96 -3.41 -1.65
CA ILE A 53 6.07 -2.28 -1.98
C ILE A 53 6.77 -0.96 -1.70
N VAL A 54 7.40 -0.81 -0.53
CA VAL A 54 8.11 0.42 -0.13
C VAL A 54 9.27 0.71 -1.07
N VAL A 55 10.14 -0.29 -1.30
CA VAL A 55 11.32 -0.14 -2.17
C VAL A 55 10.90 0.24 -3.59
N LYS A 56 9.90 -0.43 -4.17
CA LYS A 56 9.42 -0.09 -5.51
C LYS A 56 8.68 1.23 -5.58
N ALA A 57 7.99 1.62 -4.51
CA ALA A 57 7.36 2.93 -4.45
C ALA A 57 8.40 4.08 -4.48
N PHE A 58 9.54 3.94 -3.79
CA PHE A 58 10.64 4.91 -3.89
C PHE A 58 11.32 4.88 -5.28
N GLN A 59 11.64 3.71 -5.82
CA GLN A 59 12.29 3.60 -7.14
C GLN A 59 11.44 4.21 -8.27
N ASN A 60 10.12 4.15 -8.14
CA ASN A 60 9.18 4.70 -9.13
C ASN A 60 8.75 6.15 -8.81
N ASN A 61 9.36 6.82 -7.82
CA ASN A 61 9.02 8.18 -7.37
C ASN A 61 7.54 8.35 -6.94
N ILE A 62 6.93 7.29 -6.41
CA ILE A 62 5.58 7.32 -5.81
C ILE A 62 5.66 7.87 -4.38
N LEU A 63 6.72 7.49 -3.67
CA LEU A 63 7.11 8.05 -2.37
C LEU A 63 8.35 8.93 -2.56
N HIS A 64 8.45 9.98 -1.74
CA HIS A 64 9.56 10.92 -1.67
C HIS A 64 9.84 11.28 -0.21
#